data_AF-A0AA41HL58-F1
#
_entry.id   AF-A0AA41HL58-F1
#
_cell.length_a   1.000
_cell.length_b   1.000
_cell.length_c   1.000
_cell.angle_alpha   90.00
_cell.angle_beta   90.00
_cell.angle_gamma   90.00
#
_symmetry.space_group_name_H-M   'P 1'
#
loop_
_entity.id
_entity.type
_entity.pdbx_description
1 polymer ?
#
loop_
_entity_poly.entity_id
_entity_poly.type
_entity_poly.pdbx_seq_one_letter_code
_entity_poly.pdbx_strand_id
1 'polypeptide(L)'
;PLDAVLPPARQAAMLADCGARLVLAARTLALPAALPQLLLDDARIAAHGDADPGLACDSGSAAYVMYTSGSAGTPKGVAVPHRAVHKLVVNNG
;
A
#
# COMPACT_ATOMS: atom_id res chain seq x y z
N PRO A 1 0.95 2.32 -2.33
CA PRO A 1 2.26 3.00 -2.24
C PRO A 1 2.04 4.48 -1.92
N LEU A 2 2.92 5.08 -1.13
CA LEU A 2 2.82 6.47 -0.72
C LEU A 2 4.17 7.14 -0.94
N ASP A 3 4.17 8.28 -1.61
CA ASP A 3 5.38 9.07 -1.82
C ASP A 3 5.61 10.00 -0.62
N ALA A 4 6.77 9.83 0.02
CA ALA A 4 7.15 10.56 1.23
C ALA A 4 7.44 12.04 0.99
N VAL A 5 7.68 12.46 -0.28
CA VAL A 5 7.91 13.88 -0.59
C VAL A 5 6.61 14.67 -0.73
N LEU A 6 5.45 13.99 -0.77
CA LEU A 6 4.16 14.67 -0.81
C LEU A 6 3.93 15.48 0.48
N PRO A 7 3.24 16.63 0.40
CA PRO A 7 2.88 17.39 1.61
C PRO A 7 2.14 16.51 2.63
N PRO A 8 2.38 16.66 3.95
CA PRO A 8 1.77 15.81 4.98
C PRO A 8 0.24 15.73 4.90
N ALA A 9 -0.44 16.84 4.58
CA ALA A 9 -1.88 16.87 4.40
C ALA A 9 -2.36 15.95 3.26
N ARG A 10 -1.58 15.86 2.17
CA ARG A 10 -1.88 14.99 1.03
C ARG A 10 -1.64 13.52 1.37
N GLN A 11 -0.59 13.23 2.12
CA GLN A 11 -0.34 11.89 2.64
C GLN A 11 -1.48 11.42 3.55
N ALA A 12 -1.90 12.26 4.51
CA ALA A 12 -3.00 11.96 5.42
C ALA A 12 -4.33 11.73 4.68
N ALA A 13 -4.64 12.55 3.67
CA ALA A 13 -5.84 12.38 2.85
C ALA A 13 -5.84 11.04 2.09
N MET A 14 -4.70 10.66 1.49
CA MET A 14 -4.57 9.36 0.80
C MET A 14 -4.73 8.18 1.76
N LEU A 15 -4.11 8.25 2.96
CA LEU A 15 -4.23 7.19 3.97
C LEU A 15 -5.67 7.02 4.46
N ALA A 16 -6.38 8.13 4.68
CA ALA A 16 -7.78 8.11 5.08
C ALA A 16 -8.69 7.55 3.97
N ASP A 17 -8.51 8.00 2.72
CA ASP A 17 -9.33 7.59 1.58
C ASP A 17 -9.17 6.10 1.23
N CYS A 18 -7.94 5.56 1.25
CA CYS A 18 -7.72 4.14 0.94
C CYS A 18 -8.06 3.18 2.10
N GLY A 19 -8.40 3.69 3.29
CA GLY A 19 -8.73 2.86 4.45
C GLY A 19 -7.55 2.05 5.00
N ALA A 20 -6.31 2.55 4.82
CA ALA A 20 -5.13 1.88 5.34
C ALA A 20 -5.20 1.74 6.88
N ARG A 21 -4.75 0.60 7.41
CA ARG A 21 -4.74 0.30 8.85
C ARG A 21 -3.35 0.29 9.47
N LEU A 22 -2.32 0.22 8.64
CA LEU A 22 -0.91 0.11 9.00
C LEU A 22 -0.09 0.80 7.92
N VAL A 23 1.01 1.44 8.33
CA VAL A 23 2.00 2.02 7.41
C VAL A 23 3.32 1.27 7.56
N LEU A 24 3.88 0.84 6.44
CA LEU A 24 5.22 0.25 6.37
C LEU A 24 6.21 1.32 5.91
N ALA A 25 7.33 1.49 6.63
CA ALA A 25 8.29 2.55 6.34
C ALA A 25 9.71 2.22 6.78
N ALA A 26 10.70 2.84 6.14
CA ALA A 26 12.03 2.92 6.71
C ALA A 26 12.05 3.93 7.86
N ARG A 27 12.88 3.69 8.89
CA ARG A 27 13.03 4.57 10.06
C ARG A 27 13.40 6.02 9.72
N THR A 28 14.07 6.23 8.60
CA THR A 28 14.51 7.53 8.11
C THR A 28 13.39 8.38 7.52
N LEU A 29 12.21 7.79 7.25
CA LEU A 29 11.06 8.51 6.71
C LEU A 29 10.16 9.00 7.83
N ALA A 30 10.00 10.32 7.92
CA ALA A 30 8.97 10.91 8.77
C ALA A 30 7.61 10.76 8.11
N LEU A 31 6.76 9.88 8.65
CA LEU A 31 5.39 9.69 8.18
C LEU A 31 4.38 10.22 9.20
N PRO A 32 3.19 10.65 8.75
CA PRO A 32 2.13 11.12 9.63
C PRO A 32 1.80 10.08 10.71
N ALA A 33 1.63 10.51 11.96
CA ALA A 33 1.29 9.64 13.09
C ALA A 33 -0.17 9.11 13.08
N ALA A 34 -0.85 9.17 11.92
CA ALA A 34 -2.27 8.87 11.81
C ALA A 34 -2.61 7.38 11.93
N LEU A 35 -1.62 6.49 11.74
CA LEU A 35 -1.78 5.04 11.76
C LEU A 35 -0.61 4.37 12.49
N PRO A 36 -0.81 3.16 13.03
CA PRO A 36 0.30 2.32 13.49
C PRO A 36 1.36 2.16 12.39
N GLN A 37 2.62 2.20 12.79
CA GLN A 37 3.76 2.09 11.88
C GLN A 37 4.54 0.80 12.19
N LEU A 38 4.89 0.06 11.14
CA LEU A 38 5.85 -1.04 11.20
C LEU A 38 7.09 -0.63 10.41
N LEU A 39 8.22 -0.57 11.12
CA LEU A 39 9.48 -0.20 10.51
C LEU A 39 10.08 -1.41 9.80
N LEU A 40 10.51 -1.22 8.56
CA LEU A 40 11.08 -2.30 7.75
C LEU A 40 12.40 -2.85 8.32
N ASP A 41 13.09 -2.06 9.15
CA ASP A 41 14.34 -2.42 9.84
C ASP A 41 14.10 -2.98 11.25
N ASP A 42 12.85 -3.28 11.62
CA ASP A 42 12.53 -3.84 12.93
C ASP A 42 13.08 -5.27 13.04
N ALA A 43 13.99 -5.49 13.99
CA ALA A 43 14.64 -6.78 14.20
C ALA A 43 13.66 -7.94 14.46
N ARG A 44 12.44 -7.65 14.92
CA ARG A 44 11.38 -8.66 15.09
C ARG A 44 10.92 -9.24 13.76
N ILE A 45 10.98 -8.48 12.66
CA ILE A 45 10.63 -8.98 11.32
C ILE A 45 11.59 -10.11 10.95
N ALA A 46 12.89 -9.94 11.19
CA ALA A 46 13.91 -10.93 10.90
C ALA A 46 13.79 -12.21 11.77
N ALA A 47 13.04 -12.16 12.87
CA ALA A 47 12.77 -13.32 13.70
C ALA A 47 11.64 -14.22 13.14
N HIS A 48 10.91 -13.77 12.13
CA HIS A 48 9.92 -14.58 11.44
C HIS A 48 10.57 -15.44 10.35
N GLY A 49 10.04 -16.65 10.15
CA GLY A 49 10.46 -17.54 9.07
C GLY A 49 9.97 -17.09 7.69
N ASP A 50 10.48 -17.73 6.64
CA ASP A 50 10.17 -17.48 5.23
C ASP A 50 9.08 -18.41 4.66
N ALA A 51 8.55 -19.31 5.49
CA ALA A 51 7.49 -20.22 5.10
C ALA A 51 6.23 -19.46 4.65
N ASP A 52 5.55 -20.00 3.63
CA ASP A 52 4.26 -19.48 3.18
C ASP A 52 3.26 -19.45 4.35
N PRO A 53 2.69 -18.28 4.69
CA PRO A 53 1.73 -18.18 5.78
C PRO A 53 0.40 -18.89 5.49
N GLY A 54 0.18 -19.41 4.28
CA GLY A 54 -0.99 -20.23 3.92
C GLY A 54 -2.31 -19.47 4.01
N LEU A 55 -2.27 -18.14 3.82
CA LEU A 55 -3.44 -17.28 3.92
C LEU A 55 -4.33 -17.45 2.68
N ALA A 56 -5.62 -17.66 2.90
CA ALA A 56 -6.60 -17.64 1.82
C ALA A 56 -6.63 -16.24 1.18
N CYS A 57 -6.48 -16.19 -0.15
CA CYS A 57 -6.51 -14.96 -0.93
C CYS A 57 -7.56 -15.08 -2.04
N ASP A 58 -8.56 -14.19 -2.03
CA ASP A 58 -9.51 -14.09 -3.14
C ASP A 58 -8.93 -13.25 -4.28
N SER A 59 -9.03 -13.75 -5.51
CA SER A 59 -8.57 -13.07 -6.72
C SER A 59 -9.26 -11.72 -6.97
N GLY A 60 -10.44 -11.49 -6.38
CA GLY A 60 -11.15 -10.23 -6.39
C GLY A 60 -10.74 -9.22 -5.33
N SER A 61 -9.95 -9.63 -4.34
CA SER A 61 -9.37 -8.73 -3.34
C SER A 61 -8.42 -7.73 -4.01
N ALA A 62 -8.37 -6.52 -3.48
CA ALA A 62 -7.43 -5.49 -3.94
C ALA A 62 -5.99 -5.94 -3.70
N ALA A 63 -5.19 -5.97 -4.75
CA ALA A 63 -3.75 -6.18 -4.67
C ALA A 63 -3.01 -4.88 -4.35
N TYR A 64 -3.47 -3.75 -4.93
CA TYR A 64 -2.96 -2.42 -4.60
C TYR A 64 -3.97 -1.31 -4.92
N VAL A 65 -3.73 -0.14 -4.33
CA VAL A 65 -4.36 1.13 -4.72
C VAL A 65 -3.26 2.11 -5.14
N MET A 66 -3.42 2.72 -6.31
CA MET A 66 -2.53 3.79 -6.80
C MET A 66 -3.33 5.06 -7.03
N TYR A 67 -2.77 6.19 -6.60
CA TYR A 67 -3.40 7.50 -6.80
C TYR A 67 -2.88 8.17 -8.06
N THR A 68 -3.79 8.71 -8.85
CA THR A 68 -3.47 9.50 -10.05
C THR A 68 -3.94 10.93 -9.90
N SER A 69 -3.35 11.86 -10.64
CA SER A 69 -3.85 13.24 -10.72
C SER A 69 -5.24 13.24 -11.35
N GLY A 70 -6.25 13.63 -10.56
CA GLY A 70 -7.59 13.84 -11.09
C GLY A 70 -7.67 15.16 -11.85
N SER A 71 -8.45 15.19 -12.93
CA SER A 71 -8.74 16.41 -13.70
C SER A 71 -9.42 17.51 -12.84
N ALA A 72 -10.11 17.13 -11.77
CA ALA A 72 -10.74 18.03 -10.80
C ALA A 72 -9.79 18.51 -9.68
N GLY A 73 -8.48 18.29 -9.80
CA GLY A 73 -7.48 18.68 -8.79
C GLY A 73 -7.34 17.72 -7.62
N THR A 74 -8.40 16.96 -7.29
CA THR A 74 -8.37 15.92 -6.25
C THR A 74 -7.84 14.58 -6.82
N PRO A 75 -6.83 13.95 -6.19
CA PRO A 75 -6.34 12.64 -6.61
C PRO A 75 -7.41 11.56 -6.51
N LYS A 76 -7.37 10.58 -7.42
CA LYS A 76 -8.30 9.44 -7.41
C LYS A 76 -7.55 8.14 -7.09
N GLY A 77 -8.00 7.40 -6.09
CA GLY A 77 -7.49 6.07 -5.77
C GLY A 77 -8.04 5.02 -6.73
N VAL A 78 -7.16 4.40 -7.52
CA VAL A 78 -7.50 3.28 -8.41
C VAL A 78 -7.16 1.96 -7.71
N ALA A 79 -8.20 1.22 -7.31
CA ALA A 79 -8.04 -0.10 -6.71
C ALA A 79 -7.93 -1.19 -7.79
N VAL A 80 -6.85 -1.97 -7.74
CA VAL A 80 -6.55 -3.02 -8.71
C VAL A 80 -6.59 -4.38 -8.02
N PRO A 81 -7.44 -5.33 -8.46
CA PRO A 81 -7.54 -6.65 -7.84
C PRO A 81 -6.42 -7.59 -8.29
N HIS A 82 -6.15 -8.63 -7.49
CA HIS A 82 -5.14 -9.66 -7.81
C HIS A 82 -5.31 -10.27 -9.21
N ARG A 83 -6.55 -10.58 -9.63
CA ARG A 83 -6.81 -11.13 -10.97
C ARG A 83 -6.36 -10.23 -12.13
N ALA A 84 -6.40 -8.91 -11.94
CA ALA A 84 -6.01 -7.97 -13.00
C ALA A 84 -4.49 -7.98 -13.19
N VAL A 85 -3.73 -8.05 -12.10
CA VAL A 85 -2.27 -8.21 -12.13
C VAL A 85 -1.89 -9.55 -12.76
N HIS A 86 -2.54 -10.64 -12.34
CA HIS A 86 -2.30 -11.96 -12.91
C HIS A 86 -2.56 -12.00 -14.42
N LYS A 87 -3.68 -11.42 -14.88
CA LYS A 87 -3.98 -11.32 -16.31
C LYS A 87 -2.88 -10.57 -17.08
N LEU A 88 -2.40 -9.44 -16.54
CA LEU A 88 -1.37 -8.63 -17.19
C LEU A 88 -0.01 -9.34 -17.28
N VAL A 89 0.38 -10.10 -16.26
CA VAL A 89 1.73 -10.69 -16.18
C VAL A 89 1.80 -12.09 -16.79
N VAL A 90 0.71 -12.87 -16.68
CA VAL A 90 0.69 -14.29 -17.09
C VAL A 90 -0.11 -14.52 -18.37
N ASN A 91 -1.20 -13.76 -18.57
CA ASN A 91 -2.18 -14.01 -19.63
C ASN A 91 -2.32 -12.81 -20.58
N ASN A 92 -1.20 -12.23 -21.03
CA ASN A 92 -1.20 -11.04 -21.90
C ASN A 92 -1.18 -11.33 -23.41
N GLY A 93 -1.34 -12.61 -23.80
CA GLY A 93 -1.45 -13.04 -25.20
C GLY A 93 -2.67 -12.47 -25.90
#